data_AF-A0AAN6JP57-F1
#
_entry.id   AF-A0AAN6JP57-F1
#
_cell.length_a   1.000
_cell.length_b   1.000
_cell.length_c   1.000
_cell.angle_alpha   90.00
_cell.angle_beta   90.00
_cell.angle_gamma   90.00
#
_symmetry.space_group_name_H-M   'P 1'
#
loop_
_entity.id
_entity.type
_entity.pdbx_description
1 polymer ?
#
loop_
_entity_poly.entity_id
_entity_poly.type
_entity_poly.pdbx_seq_one_letter_code
_entity_poly.pdbx_strand_id
1 'polypeptide(L)'
;RDTPVFSSTAFQNYEMQLLEHLKAPETSIADQIKAALPLIAEQMQAYSSATLAHFDQRTSLIQSEIQAAIRLSAQQAQEQRIRHEQQVRGLQTAIVSLMSNGTYGSSTQPHTNLGNNEVVGSLQPSNGFASSLPPPPPPFAAERPVVELEATVLSASVASAQGLRGLPSVEKMDEDWGSEWRRSDKDRKHYERRLRIIRHIENLAVDKGVSLPLAVMMLEHARLQQSNKSLAKLSDLVRDDSQLQYPSLDLIDLDTVTAV
;
A
#
# COMPACT_ATOMS: atom_id res chain seq x y z
N ARG A 1 10.18 2.42 17.38
CA ARG A 1 11.00 2.03 18.56
C ARG A 1 10.02 1.42 19.53
N ASP A 2 9.93 0.10 19.54
CA ASP A 2 8.99 -0.63 20.39
C ASP A 2 9.58 -0.66 21.80
N THR A 3 9.01 0.13 22.71
CA THR A 3 9.30 0.00 24.13
C THR A 3 8.82 -1.39 24.57
N PRO A 4 9.69 -2.24 25.13
CA PRO A 4 9.30 -3.58 25.53
C PRO A 4 8.14 -3.49 26.52
N VAL A 5 7.08 -4.28 26.30
CA VAL A 5 5.80 -4.18 27.04
C VAL A 5 5.99 -4.25 28.57
N PHE A 6 7.01 -4.95 29.03
CA PHE A 6 7.36 -5.13 30.45
C PHE A 6 8.24 -4.02 31.05
N SER A 7 8.59 -2.98 30.28
CA SER A 7 9.40 -1.85 30.78
C SER A 7 8.58 -0.66 31.25
N SER A 8 7.24 -0.77 31.23
CA SER A 8 6.39 0.30 31.75
C SER A 8 6.52 0.44 33.27
N THR A 9 6.51 1.67 33.77
CA THR A 9 6.52 1.98 35.21
C THR A 9 5.32 1.36 35.94
N ALA A 10 4.18 1.24 35.25
CA ALA A 10 3.00 0.54 35.77
C ALA A 10 3.28 -0.96 36.02
N PHE A 11 3.99 -1.62 35.10
CA PHE A 11 4.37 -3.03 35.26
C PHE A 11 5.36 -3.23 36.41
N GLN A 12 6.35 -2.34 36.54
CA GLN A 12 7.32 -2.40 37.64
C GLN A 12 6.65 -2.25 39.02
N ASN A 13 5.67 -1.35 39.14
CA ASN A 13 4.90 -1.19 40.36
C ASN A 13 4.07 -2.45 40.69
N TYR A 14 3.42 -3.04 39.68
CA TYR A 14 2.67 -4.28 39.82
C TYR A 14 3.58 -5.45 40.25
N GLU A 15 4.73 -5.61 39.62
CA GLU A 15 5.72 -6.63 39.96
C GLU A 15 6.17 -6.50 41.42
N MET A 16 6.43 -5.27 41.86
CA MET A 16 6.86 -4.99 43.23
C MET A 16 5.76 -5.34 44.25
N GLN A 17 4.49 -5.00 43.97
CA GLN A 17 3.34 -5.36 44.83
C GLN A 17 3.11 -6.88 44.88
N LEU A 18 3.25 -7.56 43.74
CA LEU A 18 3.11 -9.01 43.65
C LEU A 18 4.20 -9.72 44.46
N LEU A 19 5.45 -9.29 44.33
CA LEU A 19 6.57 -9.83 45.10
C LEU A 19 6.45 -9.53 46.61
N GLU A 20 5.87 -8.41 46.98
CA GLU A 20 5.59 -8.07 48.37
C GLU A 20 4.52 -9.00 48.97
N HIS A 21 3.43 -9.26 48.23
CA HIS A 21 2.38 -10.20 48.65
C HIS A 21 2.89 -11.64 48.76
N LEU A 22 3.81 -12.05 47.87
CA LEU A 22 4.41 -13.40 47.90
C LEU A 22 5.42 -13.61 49.04
N LYS A 23 5.90 -12.55 49.69
CA LYS A 23 6.86 -12.65 50.81
C LYS A 23 6.19 -12.92 52.17
N ALA A 24 4.86 -12.95 52.27
CA ALA A 24 4.16 -13.22 53.52
C ALA A 24 4.46 -14.67 54.01
N PRO A 25 5.08 -14.85 55.20
CA PRO A 25 5.48 -16.17 55.67
C PRO A 25 4.26 -17.03 56.03
N GLU A 26 4.29 -18.28 55.53
CA GLU A 26 3.36 -19.38 55.84
C GLU A 26 1.92 -19.28 55.31
N THR A 27 1.77 -18.88 54.05
CA THR A 27 0.54 -19.18 53.30
C THR A 27 0.82 -20.33 52.33
N SER A 28 -0.07 -21.33 52.32
CA SER A 28 -0.07 -22.38 51.29
C SER A 28 -0.03 -21.72 49.90
N ILE A 29 0.64 -22.34 48.93
CA ILE A 29 0.72 -21.84 47.54
C ILE A 29 -0.70 -21.51 47.00
N ALA A 30 -1.71 -22.28 47.42
CA ALA A 30 -3.11 -22.03 47.04
C ALA A 30 -3.65 -20.69 47.56
N ASP A 31 -3.26 -20.27 48.77
CA ASP A 31 -3.69 -19.01 49.36
C ASP A 31 -2.92 -17.82 48.75
N GLN A 32 -1.66 -18.02 48.39
CA GLN A 32 -0.88 -17.02 47.62
C GLN A 32 -1.49 -16.77 46.24
N ILE A 33 -1.90 -17.82 45.52
CA ILE A 33 -2.58 -17.69 44.23
C ILE A 33 -3.92 -16.98 44.40
N LYS A 34 -4.71 -17.33 45.43
CA LYS A 34 -5.97 -16.65 45.73
C LYS A 34 -5.78 -15.17 46.06
N ALA A 35 -4.70 -14.81 46.74
CA ALA A 35 -4.36 -13.41 47.05
C ALA A 35 -3.88 -12.63 45.81
N ALA A 36 -3.18 -13.28 44.89
CA ALA A 36 -2.68 -12.64 43.66
C ALA A 36 -3.74 -12.51 42.55
N LEU A 37 -4.76 -13.37 42.52
CA LEU A 37 -5.79 -13.39 41.48
C LEU A 37 -6.53 -12.04 41.31
N PRO A 38 -6.97 -11.34 42.39
CA PRO A 38 -7.60 -10.03 42.26
C PRO A 38 -6.69 -8.99 41.61
N LEU A 39 -5.40 -8.96 41.94
CA LEU A 39 -4.42 -8.03 41.35
C LEU A 39 -4.23 -8.31 39.86
N ILE A 40 -4.15 -9.58 39.46
CA ILE A 40 -4.07 -9.96 38.04
C ILE A 40 -5.35 -9.55 37.31
N ALA A 41 -6.52 -9.78 37.89
CA ALA A 41 -7.81 -9.43 37.30
C ALA A 41 -7.94 -7.91 37.11
N GLU A 42 -7.55 -7.11 38.11
CA GLU A 42 -7.54 -5.65 38.04
C GLU A 42 -6.58 -5.17 36.93
N GLN A 43 -5.37 -5.73 36.86
CA GLN A 43 -4.40 -5.39 35.83
C GLN A 43 -4.90 -5.75 34.42
N MET A 44 -5.52 -6.91 34.25
CA MET A 44 -6.13 -7.31 32.98
C MET A 44 -7.27 -6.36 32.59
N GLN A 45 -8.10 -5.96 33.55
CA GLN A 45 -9.19 -5.02 33.31
C GLN A 45 -8.66 -3.63 32.93
N ALA A 46 -7.67 -3.11 33.64
CA ALA A 46 -7.02 -1.83 33.35
C ALA A 46 -6.33 -1.85 31.97
N TYR A 47 -5.68 -2.94 31.61
CA TYR A 47 -5.08 -3.09 30.28
C TYR A 47 -6.14 -3.16 29.18
N SER A 48 -7.23 -3.89 29.41
CA SER A 48 -8.33 -4.00 28.45
C SER A 48 -9.00 -2.65 28.20
N SER A 49 -9.24 -1.85 29.24
CA SER A 49 -9.86 -0.53 29.12
C SER A 49 -8.92 0.47 28.45
N ALA A 50 -7.63 0.46 28.78
CA ALA A 50 -6.63 1.29 28.12
C ALA A 50 -6.51 0.96 26.62
N THR A 51 -6.55 -0.33 26.28
CA THR A 51 -6.49 -0.80 24.89
C THR A 51 -7.73 -0.36 24.11
N LEU A 52 -8.93 -0.52 24.68
CA LEU A 52 -10.18 -0.04 24.09
C LEU A 52 -10.15 1.47 23.87
N ALA A 53 -9.74 2.25 24.87
CA ALA A 53 -9.62 3.71 24.75
C ALA A 53 -8.66 4.12 23.62
N HIS A 54 -7.53 3.42 23.47
CA HIS A 54 -6.59 3.68 22.39
C HIS A 54 -7.17 3.31 21.01
N PHE A 55 -7.95 2.22 20.91
CA PHE A 55 -8.67 1.87 19.68
C PHE A 55 -9.73 2.91 19.33
N ASP A 56 -10.51 3.38 20.30
CA ASP A 56 -11.53 4.42 20.10
C ASP A 56 -10.88 5.73 19.65
N GLN A 57 -9.78 6.14 20.30
CA GLN A 57 -9.00 7.30 19.89
C GLN A 57 -8.50 7.17 18.45
N ARG A 58 -7.91 6.03 18.09
CA ARG A 58 -7.41 5.82 16.73
C ARG A 58 -8.53 5.79 15.69
N THR A 59 -9.67 5.20 16.03
CA THR A 59 -10.84 5.13 15.15
C THR A 59 -11.42 6.52 14.91
N SER A 60 -11.53 7.35 15.95
CA SER A 60 -11.99 8.74 15.81
C SER A 60 -11.05 9.59 14.94
N LEU A 61 -9.72 9.42 15.09
CA LEU A 61 -8.75 10.09 14.24
C LEU A 61 -8.92 9.69 12.77
N ILE A 62 -9.01 8.39 12.48
CA ILE A 62 -9.21 7.89 11.11
C ILE A 62 -10.53 8.43 10.52
N GLN A 63 -11.61 8.45 11.31
CA GLN A 63 -12.88 9.03 10.86
C GLN A 63 -12.74 10.52 10.53
N SER A 64 -12.00 11.28 11.35
CA SER A 64 -11.75 12.70 11.09
C SER A 64 -10.93 12.93 9.83
N GLU A 65 -9.92 12.09 9.57
CA GLU A 65 -9.09 12.15 8.36
C GLU A 65 -9.90 11.82 7.11
N ILE A 66 -10.76 10.80 7.17
CA ILE A 66 -11.67 10.44 6.07
C ILE A 66 -12.61 11.61 5.75
N GLN A 67 -13.18 12.25 6.76
CA GLN A 67 -14.04 13.43 6.55
C GLN A 67 -13.27 14.61 5.92
N ALA A 68 -12.04 14.85 6.36
CA ALA A 68 -11.19 15.88 5.77
C ALA A 68 -10.85 15.57 4.30
N ALA A 69 -10.52 14.31 3.99
CA ALA A 69 -10.23 13.86 2.63
C ALA A 69 -11.45 14.00 1.70
N ILE A 70 -12.66 13.64 2.17
CA ILE A 70 -13.90 13.81 1.41
C ILE A 70 -14.14 15.30 1.08
N ARG A 71 -13.94 16.20 2.06
CA ARG A 71 -14.08 17.65 1.83
C ARG A 71 -13.09 18.17 0.80
N LEU A 72 -11.83 17.74 0.90
CA LEU A 72 -10.80 18.12 -0.06
C LEU A 72 -11.15 17.62 -1.48
N SER A 73 -11.60 16.37 -1.60
CA SER A 73 -12.03 15.81 -2.88
C SER A 73 -13.23 16.56 -3.48
N ALA A 74 -14.21 16.93 -2.66
CA ALA A 74 -15.36 17.72 -3.10
C ALA A 74 -14.93 19.10 -3.63
N GLN A 75 -13.99 19.75 -2.95
CA GLN A 75 -13.43 21.03 -3.39
C GLN A 75 -12.69 20.89 -4.74
N GLN A 76 -11.85 19.87 -4.90
CA GLN A 76 -11.16 19.61 -6.16
C GLN A 76 -12.13 19.34 -7.32
N ALA A 77 -13.20 18.57 -7.07
CA ALA A 77 -14.22 18.31 -8.07
C ALA A 77 -14.94 19.60 -8.49
N GLN A 78 -15.20 20.51 -7.56
CA GLN A 78 -15.79 21.82 -7.86
C GLN A 78 -14.85 22.70 -8.70
N GLU A 79 -13.57 22.75 -8.36
CA GLU A 79 -12.57 23.51 -9.12
C GLU A 79 -12.44 22.97 -10.56
N GLN A 80 -12.48 21.65 -10.74
CA GLN A 80 -12.49 21.03 -12.08
C GLN A 80 -13.72 21.44 -12.88
N ARG A 81 -14.91 21.47 -12.26
CA ARG A 81 -16.14 21.95 -12.92
C ARG A 81 -16.01 23.41 -13.35
N ILE A 82 -15.50 24.28 -12.48
CA ILE A 82 -15.30 25.70 -12.81
C ILE A 82 -14.32 25.86 -13.99
N ARG A 83 -13.20 25.12 -13.99
CA ARG A 83 -12.25 25.14 -15.12
C ARG A 83 -12.90 24.66 -16.41
N HIS A 84 -13.69 23.60 -16.35
CA HIS A 84 -14.38 23.07 -17.52
C HIS A 84 -15.41 24.08 -18.06
N GLU A 85 -16.21 24.70 -17.20
CA GLU A 85 -17.15 25.75 -17.59
C GLU A 85 -16.45 26.95 -18.24
N GLN A 86 -15.29 27.37 -17.71
CA GLN A 86 -14.49 28.45 -18.30
C GLN A 86 -13.98 28.09 -19.70
N GLN A 87 -13.52 26.84 -19.90
CA GLN A 87 -13.09 26.36 -21.22
C GLN A 87 -14.25 26.37 -22.21
N VAL A 88 -15.43 25.86 -21.80
CA VAL A 88 -16.63 25.85 -22.65
C VAL A 88 -17.07 27.26 -23.00
N ARG A 89 -17.10 28.19 -22.04
CA ARG A 89 -17.41 29.61 -22.31
C ARG A 89 -16.39 30.26 -23.24
N GLY A 90 -15.10 29.95 -23.08
CA GLY A 90 -14.03 30.41 -23.96
C GLY A 90 -14.24 29.98 -25.41
N LEU A 91 -14.56 28.71 -25.62
CA LEU A 91 -14.88 28.16 -26.94
C LEU A 91 -16.15 28.81 -27.54
N GLN A 92 -17.21 28.97 -26.74
CA GLN A 92 -18.43 29.63 -27.19
C GLN A 92 -18.16 31.08 -27.63
N THR A 93 -17.34 31.81 -26.88
CA THR A 93 -16.96 33.19 -27.21
C THR A 93 -16.14 33.24 -28.50
N ALA A 94 -15.19 32.32 -28.68
CA ALA A 94 -14.40 32.22 -29.90
C ALA A 94 -15.27 31.90 -31.14
N ILE A 95 -16.24 30.98 -31.01
CA ILE A 95 -17.18 30.64 -32.08
C ILE A 95 -18.06 31.84 -32.44
N VAL A 96 -18.61 32.54 -31.46
CA VAL A 96 -19.41 33.76 -31.71
C VAL A 96 -18.58 34.83 -32.42
N SER A 97 -17.32 35.04 -32.01
CA SER A 97 -16.41 36.00 -32.65
C SER A 97 -16.08 35.64 -34.11
N LEU A 98 -15.93 34.35 -34.42
CA LEU A 98 -15.73 33.88 -35.79
C LEU A 98 -16.97 34.09 -36.66
N MET A 99 -18.17 33.89 -36.12
CA MET A 99 -19.43 34.10 -36.85
C MET A 99 -19.75 35.59 -37.04
N SER A 100 -19.48 36.45 -36.05
CA SER A 100 -19.77 37.89 -36.14
C SER A 100 -18.89 38.63 -37.15
N ASN A 101 -17.66 38.19 -37.38
CA ASN A 101 -16.75 38.80 -38.37
C ASN A 101 -17.02 38.33 -39.82
N GLY A 102 -17.94 37.40 -40.05
CA GLY A 102 -18.16 36.78 -41.36
C GLY A 102 -19.12 37.49 -42.31
N THR A 103 -19.79 38.59 -41.92
CA THR A 103 -21.01 38.99 -42.66
C THR A 103 -20.88 40.17 -43.64
N TYR A 104 -19.91 41.09 -43.54
CA TYR A 104 -19.78 42.15 -44.56
C TYR A 104 -18.35 42.66 -44.68
N GLY A 105 -17.66 42.39 -45.80
CA GLY A 105 -16.45 43.13 -46.14
C GLY A 105 -15.45 42.43 -47.05
N SER A 106 -15.71 42.51 -48.35
CA SER A 106 -14.75 42.81 -49.42
C SER A 106 -13.42 42.05 -49.51
N SER A 107 -13.21 41.47 -50.69
CA SER A 107 -11.92 41.04 -51.21
C SER A 107 -10.83 42.10 -51.03
N THR A 108 -9.78 41.76 -50.29
CA THR A 108 -8.40 42.13 -50.64
C THR A 108 -7.46 41.07 -50.06
N GLN A 109 -6.51 40.70 -50.90
CA GLN A 109 -5.61 39.57 -50.81
C GLN A 109 -4.40 39.87 -49.87
N PRO A 110 -3.36 39.00 -49.75
CA PRO A 110 -3.02 38.34 -48.49
C PRO A 110 -1.61 38.68 -47.99
N HIS A 111 -1.34 38.51 -46.69
CA HIS A 111 0.03 38.27 -46.22
C HIS A 111 0.05 37.12 -45.21
N THR A 112 0.50 35.97 -45.72
CA THR A 112 1.01 34.83 -44.96
C THR A 112 2.22 35.28 -44.15
N ASN A 113 2.06 35.45 -42.84
CA ASN A 113 3.19 35.60 -41.93
C ASN A 113 3.52 34.22 -41.33
N LEU A 114 4.24 33.42 -42.12
CA LEU A 114 4.96 32.24 -41.66
C LEU A 114 6.14 32.74 -40.82
N GLY A 115 6.00 32.67 -39.50
CA GLY A 115 7.09 32.87 -38.57
C GLY A 115 8.14 31.79 -38.77
N ASN A 116 9.26 32.20 -39.36
CA ASN A 116 10.52 31.49 -39.44
C ASN A 116 10.89 30.87 -38.09
N ASN A 117 10.95 29.55 -38.01
CA ASN A 117 11.75 28.86 -37.02
C ASN A 117 12.97 28.32 -37.77
N GLU A 118 14.07 29.06 -37.66
CA GLU A 118 15.36 28.71 -38.23
C GLU A 118 15.84 27.38 -37.64
N VAL A 119 15.88 26.36 -38.49
CA VAL A 119 16.66 25.15 -38.29
C VAL A 119 18.12 25.52 -38.52
N VAL A 120 18.79 26.02 -37.46
CA VAL A 120 20.24 26.14 -37.45
C VAL A 120 20.81 24.76 -37.16
N GLY A 121 21.36 24.14 -38.20
CA GLY A 121 22.23 23.00 -38.07
C GLY A 121 23.46 23.35 -37.23
N SER A 122 23.79 22.50 -36.28
CA SER A 122 25.11 22.47 -35.67
C SER A 122 25.69 21.07 -35.82
N LEU A 123 26.66 21.03 -36.72
CA LEU A 123 27.74 20.08 -36.93
C LEU A 123 27.99 19.13 -35.75
N GLN A 124 27.85 17.84 -36.06
CA GLN A 124 28.33 16.72 -35.27
C GLN A 124 29.82 16.51 -35.54
N PRO A 125 30.73 16.66 -34.55
CA PRO A 125 32.09 16.17 -34.67
C PRO A 125 32.21 14.76 -34.07
N SER A 126 32.69 13.86 -34.92
CA SER A 126 33.73 12.84 -34.65
C SER A 126 33.79 12.18 -33.27
N ASN A 127 33.54 10.87 -33.29
CA ASN A 127 34.23 9.80 -32.57
C ASN A 127 35.39 10.24 -31.66
N GLY A 128 35.09 10.44 -30.38
CA GLY A 128 36.06 10.36 -29.30
C GLY A 128 35.88 9.04 -28.56
N PHE A 129 36.89 8.19 -28.60
CA PHE A 129 37.05 7.07 -27.66
C PHE A 129 37.06 7.65 -26.23
N ALA A 130 35.88 7.72 -25.61
CA ALA A 130 35.77 7.99 -24.20
C ALA A 130 36.26 6.75 -23.47
N SER A 131 37.47 6.84 -22.91
CA SER A 131 37.92 5.98 -21.84
C SER A 131 36.77 5.84 -20.85
N SER A 132 36.20 4.63 -20.78
CA SER A 132 35.18 4.28 -19.80
C SER A 132 35.83 4.40 -18.43
N LEU A 133 35.73 5.59 -17.84
CA LEU A 133 35.94 5.79 -16.42
C LEU A 133 35.06 4.75 -15.72
N PRO A 134 35.62 3.94 -14.82
CA PRO A 134 34.82 3.02 -14.03
C PRO A 134 33.70 3.84 -13.37
N PRO A 135 32.45 3.33 -13.39
CA PRO A 135 31.33 4.05 -12.78
C PRO A 135 31.74 4.42 -11.35
N PRO A 136 31.41 5.65 -10.89
CA PRO A 136 31.71 6.06 -9.54
C PRO A 136 31.20 4.98 -8.58
N PRO A 137 32.01 4.54 -7.60
CA PRO A 137 31.56 3.54 -6.64
C PRO A 137 30.25 4.04 -6.02
N PRO A 138 29.21 3.19 -5.97
CA PRO A 138 27.89 3.61 -5.55
C PRO A 138 28.00 4.34 -4.22
N PRO A 139 27.44 5.56 -4.12
CA PRO A 139 27.55 6.38 -2.94
C PRO A 139 26.94 5.61 -1.76
N PHE A 140 27.80 5.32 -0.79
CA PHE A 140 27.47 4.70 0.48
C PHE A 140 27.07 3.22 0.39
N ALA A 141 27.81 2.41 1.14
CA ALA A 141 27.28 1.21 1.79
C ALA A 141 26.19 1.63 2.80
N ALA A 142 25.09 2.21 2.30
CA ALA A 142 23.87 2.33 3.06
C ALA A 142 23.54 0.91 3.53
N GLU A 143 23.47 0.74 4.85
CA GLU A 143 23.08 -0.53 5.46
C GLU A 143 21.85 -1.04 4.72
N ARG A 144 22.01 -2.19 4.06
CA ARG A 144 20.96 -2.77 3.25
C ARG A 144 19.77 -3.02 4.18
N PRO A 145 18.57 -2.59 3.81
CA PRO A 145 17.41 -2.88 4.62
C PRO A 145 17.26 -4.40 4.74
N VAL A 146 17.37 -4.91 5.96
CA VAL A 146 17.01 -6.30 6.26
C VAL A 146 15.50 -6.35 6.20
N VAL A 147 14.98 -6.76 5.03
CA VAL A 147 13.55 -6.85 4.80
C VAL A 147 13.04 -8.13 5.44
N GLU A 148 12.60 -8.06 6.69
CA GLU A 148 11.88 -9.16 7.32
C GLU A 148 10.46 -9.21 6.74
N LEU A 149 10.35 -10.00 5.68
CA LEU A 149 9.18 -10.08 4.83
C LEU A 149 8.10 -10.96 5.47
N GLU A 150 7.01 -10.32 5.91
CA GLU A 150 5.87 -11.00 6.52
C GLU A 150 5.22 -12.07 5.62
N ALA A 151 4.51 -13.01 6.26
CA ALA A 151 4.04 -14.28 5.69
C ALA A 151 2.61 -14.27 5.12
N THR A 152 2.05 -13.11 4.77
CA THR A 152 0.66 -12.98 4.25
C THR A 152 0.63 -12.59 2.76
N VAL A 153 -0.43 -12.97 2.05
CA VAL A 153 -0.61 -12.65 0.62
C VAL A 153 -0.85 -11.14 0.41
N LEU A 154 -1.58 -10.49 1.32
CA LEU A 154 -1.74 -9.03 1.31
C LEU A 154 -0.38 -8.31 1.33
N SER A 155 0.52 -8.76 2.21
CA SER A 155 1.86 -8.17 2.32
C SER A 155 2.72 -8.40 1.07
N ALA A 156 2.42 -9.42 0.24
CA ALA A 156 3.12 -9.61 -1.03
C ALA A 156 2.64 -8.59 -2.08
N SER A 157 1.32 -8.40 -2.21
CA SER A 157 0.74 -7.45 -3.16
C SER A 157 1.05 -5.99 -2.79
N VAL A 158 0.85 -5.60 -1.52
CA VAL A 158 1.12 -4.23 -1.05
C VAL A 158 2.61 -3.90 -1.14
N ALA A 159 3.50 -4.85 -0.79
CA ALA A 159 4.94 -4.64 -0.92
C ALA A 159 5.39 -4.39 -2.37
N SER A 160 4.68 -4.93 -3.36
CA SER A 160 5.00 -4.71 -4.77
C SER A 160 4.71 -3.27 -5.21
N ALA A 161 3.57 -2.72 -4.80
CA ALA A 161 3.10 -1.42 -5.27
C ALA A 161 3.59 -0.24 -4.43
N GLN A 162 3.58 -0.37 -3.10
CA GLN A 162 3.78 0.76 -2.18
C GLN A 162 4.96 0.55 -1.23
N GLY A 163 5.50 -0.66 -1.18
CA GLY A 163 6.45 -1.04 -0.14
C GLY A 163 5.74 -1.34 1.19
N LEU A 164 6.43 -2.02 2.10
CA LEU A 164 5.87 -2.44 3.38
C LEU A 164 6.63 -1.76 4.52
N ARG A 165 5.92 -1.12 5.46
CA ARG A 165 6.52 -0.51 6.68
C ARG A 165 7.64 0.51 6.41
N GLY A 166 7.47 1.32 5.36
CA GLY A 166 8.47 2.32 4.98
C GLY A 166 9.69 1.75 4.24
N LEU A 167 9.69 0.45 3.95
CA LEU A 167 10.65 -0.16 3.02
C LEU A 167 10.21 0.17 1.58
N PRO A 168 11.16 0.37 0.65
CA PRO A 168 10.84 0.64 -0.76
C PRO A 168 10.02 -0.50 -1.36
N SER A 169 9.21 -0.18 -2.38
CA SER A 169 8.49 -1.18 -3.15
C SER A 169 9.47 -2.11 -3.87
N VAL A 170 9.04 -3.34 -4.17
CA VAL A 170 9.88 -4.29 -4.92
C VAL A 170 10.30 -3.72 -6.28
N GLU A 171 9.41 -3.00 -6.94
CA GLU A 171 9.69 -2.30 -8.20
C GLU A 171 10.78 -1.23 -8.02
N LYS A 172 10.66 -0.42 -6.97
CA LYS A 172 11.67 0.58 -6.64
C LYS A 172 13.01 -0.06 -6.28
N MET A 173 13.00 -1.22 -5.61
CA MET A 173 14.22 -1.95 -5.33
C MET A 173 14.89 -2.50 -6.61
N ASP A 174 14.09 -2.94 -7.57
CA ASP A 174 14.57 -3.37 -8.88
C ASP A 174 15.07 -2.18 -9.72
N GLU A 175 14.48 -0.99 -9.58
CA GLU A 175 14.96 0.25 -10.22
C GLU A 175 16.29 0.74 -9.62
N ASP A 176 16.36 0.82 -8.29
CA ASP A 176 17.51 1.37 -7.56
C ASP A 176 18.72 0.41 -7.54
N TRP A 177 18.48 -0.91 -7.43
CA TRP A 177 19.55 -1.92 -7.26
C TRP A 177 19.52 -3.07 -8.29
N GLY A 178 18.55 -3.12 -9.20
CA GLY A 178 18.48 -4.19 -10.21
C GLY A 178 18.36 -5.58 -9.58
N SER A 179 19.17 -6.52 -10.06
CA SER A 179 19.25 -7.87 -9.48
C SER A 179 20.18 -7.95 -8.25
N GLU A 180 20.90 -6.87 -7.90
CA GLU A 180 21.94 -6.93 -6.87
C GLU A 180 21.40 -7.11 -5.45
N TRP A 181 20.21 -6.59 -5.17
CA TRP A 181 19.55 -6.77 -3.88
C TRP A 181 19.07 -8.23 -3.67
N ARG A 182 19.06 -9.05 -4.73
CA ARG A 182 18.69 -10.47 -4.74
C ARG A 182 19.89 -11.40 -4.97
N ARG A 183 21.10 -10.95 -4.62
CA ARG A 183 22.34 -11.72 -4.81
C ARG A 183 22.36 -13.05 -4.06
N SER A 184 21.69 -13.14 -2.91
CA SER A 184 21.64 -14.40 -2.16
C SER A 184 20.61 -15.36 -2.79
N ASP A 185 20.94 -16.66 -2.83
CA ASP A 185 20.01 -17.68 -3.31
C ASP A 185 18.69 -17.69 -2.53
N LYS A 186 18.75 -17.33 -1.24
CA LYS A 186 17.59 -17.22 -0.37
C LYS A 186 16.67 -16.11 -0.85
N ASP A 187 17.20 -14.90 -1.07
CA ASP A 187 16.42 -13.73 -1.47
C ASP A 187 15.84 -13.91 -2.88
N ARG A 188 16.63 -14.47 -3.80
CA ARG A 188 16.16 -14.81 -5.16
C ARG A 188 14.97 -15.75 -5.12
N LYS A 189 15.04 -16.83 -4.34
CA LYS A 189 13.92 -17.79 -4.17
C LYS A 189 12.69 -17.12 -3.53
N HIS A 190 12.87 -16.25 -2.55
CA HIS A 190 11.76 -15.51 -1.93
C HIS A 190 11.09 -14.55 -2.92
N TYR A 191 11.88 -13.85 -3.72
CA TYR A 191 11.38 -12.97 -4.76
C TYR A 191 10.60 -13.73 -5.83
N GLU A 192 11.18 -14.79 -6.41
CA GLU A 192 10.51 -15.58 -7.45
C GLU A 192 9.17 -16.14 -6.98
N ARG A 193 9.13 -16.59 -5.72
CA ARG A 193 7.92 -17.07 -5.07
C ARG A 193 6.83 -16.00 -5.00
N ARG A 194 7.20 -14.80 -4.54
CA ARG A 194 6.28 -13.65 -4.44
C ARG A 194 5.80 -13.21 -5.81
N LEU A 195 6.68 -13.14 -6.79
CA LEU A 195 6.33 -12.74 -8.15
C LEU A 195 5.34 -13.72 -8.79
N ARG A 196 5.51 -15.04 -8.56
CA ARG A 196 4.51 -16.04 -8.95
C ARG A 196 3.14 -15.79 -8.32
N ILE A 197 3.11 -15.50 -7.02
CA ILE A 197 1.86 -15.20 -6.31
C ILE A 197 1.21 -13.92 -6.86
N ILE A 198 1.98 -12.85 -7.09
CA ILE A 198 1.47 -11.58 -7.63
C ILE A 198 0.85 -11.78 -9.01
N ARG A 199 1.57 -12.43 -9.93
CA ARG A 199 1.04 -12.74 -11.27
C ARG A 199 -0.22 -13.61 -11.21
N HIS A 200 -0.27 -14.55 -10.27
CA HIS A 200 -1.46 -15.37 -10.08
C HIS A 200 -2.66 -14.55 -9.60
N ILE A 201 -2.45 -13.57 -8.73
CA ILE A 201 -3.51 -12.64 -8.28
C ILE A 201 -4.03 -11.81 -9.45
N GLU A 202 -3.13 -11.30 -10.30
CA GLU A 202 -3.49 -10.54 -11.50
C GLU A 202 -4.29 -11.40 -12.48
N ASN A 203 -3.84 -12.61 -12.77
CA ASN A 203 -4.56 -13.56 -13.61
C ASN A 203 -5.93 -13.91 -13.01
N LEU A 204 -5.98 -14.19 -11.70
CA LEU A 204 -7.22 -14.50 -10.99
C LEU A 204 -8.22 -13.34 -11.06
N ALA A 205 -7.75 -12.09 -10.99
CA ALA A 205 -8.59 -10.90 -11.14
C ALA A 205 -9.20 -10.82 -12.54
N VAL A 206 -8.40 -11.10 -13.58
CA VAL A 206 -8.86 -11.11 -14.98
C VAL A 206 -9.83 -12.28 -15.23
N ASP A 207 -9.45 -13.50 -14.84
CA ASP A 207 -10.22 -14.73 -15.10
C ASP A 207 -11.60 -14.73 -14.42
N LYS A 208 -11.69 -14.11 -13.24
CA LYS A 208 -12.95 -14.00 -12.48
C LYS A 208 -13.68 -12.68 -12.70
N GLY A 209 -13.09 -11.73 -13.43
CA GLY A 209 -13.67 -10.40 -13.62
C GLY A 209 -13.84 -9.63 -12.31
N VAL A 210 -12.91 -9.79 -11.36
CA VAL A 210 -12.97 -9.15 -10.03
C VAL A 210 -11.89 -8.08 -9.86
N SER A 211 -12.08 -7.20 -8.89
CA SER A 211 -11.06 -6.22 -8.52
C SER A 211 -9.82 -6.91 -7.92
N LEU A 212 -8.64 -6.33 -8.14
CA LEU A 212 -7.38 -6.85 -7.60
C LEU A 212 -7.42 -7.08 -6.08
N PRO A 213 -7.96 -6.15 -5.24
CA PRO A 213 -8.07 -6.39 -3.80
C PRO A 213 -8.96 -7.60 -3.45
N LEU A 214 -10.02 -7.85 -4.23
CA LEU A 214 -10.87 -9.01 -4.02
C LEU A 214 -10.16 -10.31 -4.42
N ALA A 215 -9.42 -10.31 -5.54
CA ALA A 215 -8.58 -11.45 -5.92
C ALA A 215 -7.52 -11.79 -4.86
N VAL A 216 -6.90 -10.77 -4.24
CA VAL A 216 -6.00 -10.95 -3.09
C VAL A 216 -6.70 -11.66 -1.94
N MET A 217 -7.91 -11.22 -1.58
CA MET A 217 -8.71 -11.86 -0.52
C MET A 217 -9.09 -13.30 -0.86
N MET A 218 -9.47 -13.58 -2.10
CA MET A 218 -9.80 -14.93 -2.55
C MET A 218 -8.60 -15.87 -2.44
N LEU A 219 -7.41 -15.41 -2.86
CA LEU A 219 -6.19 -16.20 -2.76
C LEU A 219 -5.75 -16.40 -1.30
N GLU A 220 -5.89 -15.38 -0.46
CA GLU A 220 -5.62 -15.49 0.97
C GLU A 220 -6.57 -16.49 1.65
N HIS A 221 -7.86 -16.48 1.29
CA HIS A 221 -8.82 -17.47 1.75
C HIS A 221 -8.41 -18.89 1.34
N ALA A 222 -8.02 -19.09 0.08
CA ALA A 222 -7.51 -20.38 -0.39
C ALA A 222 -6.25 -20.82 0.37
N ARG A 223 -5.34 -19.90 0.70
CA ARG A 223 -4.16 -20.19 1.55
C ARG A 223 -4.57 -20.65 2.95
N LEU A 224 -5.56 -20.00 3.55
CA LEU A 224 -6.01 -20.32 4.91
C LEU A 224 -6.70 -21.69 5.02
N GLN A 225 -7.27 -22.19 3.92
CA GLN A 225 -7.85 -23.53 3.83
C GLN A 225 -6.81 -24.64 3.71
N GLN A 226 -5.57 -24.32 3.34
CA GLN A 226 -4.50 -25.32 3.25
C GLN A 226 -4.05 -25.78 4.64
N SER A 227 -3.69 -27.05 4.76
CA SER A 227 -3.11 -27.61 5.99
C SER A 227 -1.81 -26.91 6.39
N ASN A 228 -1.03 -26.46 5.39
CA ASN A 228 0.18 -25.68 5.59
C ASN A 228 -0.02 -24.27 5.02
N LYS A 229 -0.26 -23.31 5.92
CA LYS A 229 -0.53 -21.91 5.59
C LYS A 229 0.71 -21.14 5.10
N SER A 230 1.80 -21.79 4.69
CA SER A 230 3.00 -21.08 4.24
C SER A 230 2.85 -20.53 2.81
N LEU A 231 3.42 -19.35 2.57
CA LEU A 231 3.54 -18.79 1.20
C LEU A 231 4.37 -19.70 0.29
N ALA A 232 5.30 -20.47 0.85
CA ALA A 232 6.07 -21.46 0.10
C ALA A 232 5.18 -22.50 -0.54
N LYS A 233 4.30 -23.12 0.26
CA LYS A 233 3.38 -24.13 -0.23
C LYS A 233 2.36 -23.55 -1.21
N LEU A 234 1.85 -22.34 -0.93
CA LEU A 234 0.95 -21.63 -1.84
C LEU A 234 1.59 -21.41 -3.22
N SER A 235 2.85 -20.96 -3.28
CA SER A 235 3.53 -20.73 -4.55
C SER A 235 3.84 -22.00 -5.32
N ASP A 236 4.09 -23.12 -4.64
CA ASP A 236 4.23 -24.42 -5.31
C ASP A 236 2.89 -24.85 -5.91
N LEU A 237 1.77 -24.68 -5.19
CA LEU A 237 0.43 -24.99 -5.71
C LEU A 237 0.03 -24.11 -6.89
N VAL A 238 0.38 -22.82 -6.83
CA VAL A 238 0.21 -21.88 -7.95
C VAL A 238 1.06 -22.27 -9.14
N ARG A 239 2.29 -22.76 -8.94
CA ARG A 239 3.16 -23.21 -10.04
C ARG A 239 2.63 -24.49 -10.69
N ASP A 240 2.08 -25.39 -9.89
CA ASP A 240 1.60 -26.69 -10.35
C ASP A 240 0.17 -26.60 -10.93
N ASP A 241 -0.37 -25.38 -11.11
CA ASP A 241 -1.77 -25.09 -11.53
C ASP A 241 -2.81 -25.93 -10.79
N SER A 242 -2.52 -26.25 -9.52
CA SER A 242 -3.41 -27.03 -8.69
C SER A 242 -4.69 -26.23 -8.48
N GLN A 243 -5.85 -26.88 -8.66
CA GLN A 243 -7.14 -26.23 -8.46
C GLN A 243 -7.28 -25.76 -7.00
N LEU A 244 -7.02 -24.47 -6.78
CA LEU A 244 -7.28 -23.80 -5.53
C LEU A 244 -8.79 -23.57 -5.45
N GLN A 245 -9.39 -23.98 -4.34
CA GLN A 245 -10.80 -23.69 -4.09
C GLN A 245 -10.94 -22.22 -3.70
N TYR A 246 -11.71 -21.50 -4.50
CA TYR A 246 -12.08 -20.12 -4.22
C TYR A 246 -13.54 -20.08 -3.76
N PRO A 247 -13.90 -19.16 -2.86
CA PRO A 247 -15.30 -18.93 -2.56
C PRO A 247 -16.03 -18.57 -3.86
N SER A 248 -17.16 -19.24 -4.12
CA SER A 248 -18.03 -18.90 -5.25
C SER A 248 -18.50 -17.48 -5.09
N LEU A 249 -18.29 -16.68 -6.14
CA LEU A 249 -18.77 -15.30 -6.24
C LEU A 249 -20.07 -15.22 -7.04
N ASP A 250 -20.75 -16.35 -7.22
CA ASP A 250 -22.11 -16.37 -7.74
C ASP A 250 -22.89 -15.42 -6.85
N LEU A 251 -23.20 -14.25 -7.44
CA LEU A 251 -23.72 -13.10 -6.74
C LEU A 251 -24.85 -13.59 -5.85
N ILE A 252 -24.77 -13.25 -4.57
CA ILE A 252 -25.97 -13.17 -3.74
C ILE A 252 -26.95 -12.35 -4.59
N ASP A 253 -27.94 -13.01 -5.19
CA ASP A 253 -28.90 -12.39 -6.09
C ASP A 253 -29.54 -11.24 -5.33
N LEU A 254 -29.05 -10.03 -5.58
CA LEU A 254 -29.49 -8.80 -4.92
C LEU A 254 -30.96 -8.49 -5.23
N ASP A 255 -31.54 -9.21 -6.19
CA ASP A 255 -32.96 -9.23 -6.50
C ASP A 255 -33.83 -9.77 -5.35
N THR A 256 -33.25 -10.52 -4.39
CA THR A 256 -34.00 -10.98 -3.21
C THR A 256 -34.12 -9.95 -2.09
N VAL A 257 -33.35 -8.86 -2.12
CA VAL A 257 -33.32 -7.87 -1.02
C VAL A 257 -34.22 -6.64 -1.30
N THR A 258 -34.77 -6.50 -2.50
CA THR A 258 -35.73 -5.40 -2.82
C THR A 258 -37.20 -5.76 -2.60
N ALA A 259 -37.50 -6.95 -2.05
CA ALA A 259 -38.87 -7.43 -1.84
C ALA A 259 -39.38 -7.33 -0.39
N VAL A 260 -38.82 -6.43 0.44
CA VAL A 260 -39.31 -6.12 1.81
C VAL A 260 -39.46 -4.62 1.96
#